data_AF-A0A699VZC5-F1
#
_entry.id   AF-A0A699VZC5-F1
#
_cell.length_a   1.000
_cell.length_b   1.000
_cell.length_c   1.000
_cell.angle_alpha   90.00
_cell.angle_beta   90.00
_cell.angle_gamma   90.00
#
_symmetry.space_group_name_H-M   'P 1'
#
loop_
_entity.id
_entity.type
_entity.pdbx_description
1 polymer ?
#
loop_
_entity_poly.entity_id
_entity_poly.type
_entity_poly.pdbx_seq_one_letter_code
_entity_poly.pdbx_strand_id
1 'polypeptide(L)'
;YFLSCILLLASRLATAQGTSSADGRTLQFIPNQGQWPAAVRYAGTVPGGHLYLEPTGLHYVLLEAIRHPHEPASHTPKTGQLARTTAAPHLPAANSPVRGHQLRVRFVGADVSTPLVPTETTGEVYNYLQGNDPAHWAKSVPSYRQ
;
A
#
# COMPACT_ATOMS: atom_id res chain seq x y z
N TYR A 1 24.54 -41.76 -31.15
CA TYR A 1 23.21 -41.12 -31.11
C TYR A 1 22.67 -41.23 -29.69
N PHE A 2 22.15 -40.12 -29.15
CA PHE A 2 21.54 -39.99 -27.83
C PHE A 2 22.45 -39.98 -26.59
N LEU A 3 23.29 -38.95 -26.45
CA LEU A 3 23.62 -38.43 -25.11
C LEU A 3 24.10 -36.99 -25.18
N SER A 4 23.17 -36.06 -25.36
CA SER A 4 23.33 -34.68 -24.87
C SER A 4 21.96 -34.00 -24.92
N CYS A 5 21.11 -34.36 -23.96
CA CYS A 5 19.88 -33.63 -23.70
C CYS A 5 20.29 -32.22 -23.26
N ILE A 6 20.05 -31.27 -24.14
CA ILE A 6 20.09 -29.83 -23.90
C ILE A 6 19.07 -29.52 -22.81
N LEU A 7 19.49 -29.64 -21.54
CA LEU A 7 18.89 -28.96 -20.41
C LEU A 7 19.34 -27.50 -20.46
N LEU A 8 18.86 -26.75 -21.46
CA LEU A 8 18.77 -25.30 -21.36
C LEU A 8 17.62 -25.00 -20.41
N LEU A 9 17.88 -25.25 -19.12
CA LEU A 9 17.11 -24.68 -18.04
C LEU A 9 17.38 -23.17 -18.10
N ALA A 10 16.62 -22.47 -18.93
CA ALA A 10 16.58 -21.02 -18.94
C ALA A 10 15.95 -20.61 -17.60
N SER A 11 16.79 -20.53 -16.57
CA SER A 11 16.50 -19.84 -15.33
C SER A 11 16.22 -18.39 -15.70
N ARG A 12 14.94 -18.11 -15.96
CA ARG A 12 14.40 -16.76 -15.91
C ARG A 12 14.57 -16.34 -14.45
N LEU A 13 15.70 -15.71 -14.13
CA LEU A 13 15.75 -14.84 -12.98
C LEU A 13 14.67 -13.79 -13.24
N ALA A 14 13.51 -13.99 -12.64
CA ALA A 14 12.51 -12.94 -12.53
C ALA A 14 13.11 -11.91 -11.58
N THR A 15 13.94 -11.03 -12.12
CA THR A 15 14.29 -9.80 -11.42
C THR A 15 13.01 -8.98 -11.39
N ALA A 16 12.27 -9.03 -10.28
CA ALA A 16 11.27 -8.04 -9.96
C ALA A 16 12.03 -6.74 -9.65
N GLN A 17 12.49 -6.06 -10.70
CA GLN A 17 12.93 -4.68 -10.56
C GLN A 17 11.66 -3.85 -10.44
N GLY A 18 11.33 -3.42 -9.22
CA GLY A 18 10.35 -2.36 -9.04
C GLY A 18 10.92 -1.12 -9.71
N THR A 19 10.45 -0.81 -10.92
CA THR A 19 10.75 0.44 -11.60
C THR A 19 10.13 1.56 -10.79
N SER A 20 10.90 2.14 -9.87
CA SER A 20 10.58 3.46 -9.34
C SER A 20 10.49 4.42 -10.51
N SER A 21 9.34 5.07 -10.69
CA SER A 21 9.13 6.05 -11.75
C SER A 21 10.25 7.08 -11.75
N ALA A 22 10.86 7.30 -12.93
CA ALA A 22 11.99 8.22 -13.08
C ALA A 22 11.62 9.69 -12.80
N ASP A 23 10.32 10.00 -12.76
CA ASP A 23 9.79 11.36 -12.56
C ASP A 23 9.46 11.71 -11.09
N GLY A 24 9.72 10.79 -10.15
CA GLY A 24 9.49 11.01 -8.72
C GLY A 24 8.03 10.95 -8.27
N ARG A 25 7.07 10.66 -9.16
CA ARG A 25 5.69 10.37 -8.77
C ARG A 25 5.66 9.06 -7.98
N THR A 26 4.86 8.98 -6.93
CA THR A 26 4.75 7.78 -6.09
C THR A 26 3.32 7.31 -5.88
N LEU A 27 2.33 8.20 -6.07
CA LEU A 27 0.92 7.86 -5.95
C LEU A 27 0.49 6.99 -7.14
N GLN A 28 -0.07 5.84 -6.82
CA GLN A 28 -0.65 4.91 -7.79
C GLN A 28 -2.13 4.71 -7.48
N PHE A 29 -2.92 4.48 -8.51
CA PHE A 29 -4.33 4.16 -8.41
C PHE A 29 -4.59 2.73 -8.88
N ILE A 30 -5.17 1.92 -8.00
CA ILE A 30 -5.48 0.52 -8.23
C ILE A 30 -7.00 0.39 -8.36
N PRO A 31 -7.54 -0.11 -9.47
CA PRO A 31 -8.98 -0.24 -9.67
C PRO A 31 -9.57 -1.27 -8.71
N ASN A 32 -10.78 -1.00 -8.23
CA ASN A 32 -11.50 -1.93 -7.39
C ASN A 32 -12.09 -3.08 -8.24
N GLN A 33 -11.61 -4.29 -8.00
CA GLN A 33 -12.13 -5.56 -8.53
C GLN A 33 -12.64 -6.47 -7.40
N GLY A 34 -13.01 -5.87 -6.25
CA GLY A 34 -13.53 -6.59 -5.07
C GLY A 34 -12.61 -6.56 -3.86
N GLN A 35 -11.47 -5.86 -3.91
CA GLN A 35 -10.53 -5.75 -2.78
C GLN A 35 -11.04 -4.81 -1.69
N TRP A 36 -11.93 -3.88 -2.04
CA TRP A 36 -12.48 -2.85 -1.17
C TRP A 36 -14.00 -2.78 -1.28
N PRO A 37 -14.69 -2.10 -0.34
CA PRO A 37 -16.14 -1.90 -0.44
C PRO A 37 -16.56 -1.37 -1.80
N ALA A 38 -17.73 -1.81 -2.29
CA ALA A 38 -18.18 -1.56 -3.67
C ALA A 38 -18.25 -0.07 -4.09
N ALA A 39 -18.35 0.83 -3.13
CA ALA A 39 -18.32 2.28 -3.38
C ALA A 39 -16.93 2.80 -3.82
N VAL A 40 -15.85 2.08 -3.52
CA VAL A 40 -14.50 2.45 -3.97
C VAL A 40 -14.36 2.12 -5.46
N ARG A 41 -13.94 3.09 -6.25
CA ARG A 41 -13.58 2.91 -7.66
C ARG A 41 -12.09 2.62 -7.83
N TYR A 42 -11.26 3.39 -7.13
CA TYR A 42 -9.82 3.21 -7.09
C TYR A 42 -9.29 3.43 -5.68
N ALA A 43 -8.22 2.74 -5.32
CA ALA A 43 -7.46 2.98 -4.10
C ALA A 43 -6.04 3.42 -4.43
N GLY A 44 -5.48 4.27 -3.58
CA GLY A 44 -4.08 4.67 -3.65
C GLY A 44 -3.46 4.73 -2.26
N THR A 45 -2.15 4.50 -2.20
CA THR A 45 -1.38 4.63 -0.96
C THR A 45 -0.88 6.06 -0.83
N VAL A 46 -1.10 6.65 0.33
CA VAL A 46 -0.60 7.99 0.68
C VAL A 46 0.23 7.90 1.96
N PRO A 47 1.10 8.88 2.26
CA PRO A 47 1.78 8.92 3.54
C PRO A 47 0.77 8.82 4.71
N GLY A 48 1.00 7.86 5.61
CA GLY A 48 0.15 7.63 6.76
C GLY A 48 -1.15 6.85 6.49
N GLY A 49 -1.41 6.38 5.27
CA GLY A 49 -2.55 5.48 5.04
C GLY A 49 -3.01 5.36 3.59
N HIS A 50 -4.33 5.45 3.39
CA HIS A 50 -4.96 5.17 2.11
C HIS A 50 -5.88 6.29 1.65
N LEU A 51 -5.93 6.48 0.34
CA LEU A 51 -6.87 7.31 -0.39
C LEU A 51 -7.80 6.39 -1.19
N TYR A 52 -9.10 6.62 -1.08
CA TYR A 52 -10.11 5.95 -1.90
C TYR A 52 -10.85 6.97 -2.75
N LEU A 53 -10.94 6.71 -4.05
CA LEU A 53 -11.79 7.44 -4.97
C LEU A 53 -13.17 6.78 -4.97
N GLU A 54 -14.19 7.51 -4.50
CA GLU A 54 -15.60 7.14 -4.54
C GLU A 54 -16.31 7.92 -5.68
N PRO A 55 -17.51 7.52 -6.16
CA PRO A 55 -18.23 8.23 -7.22
C PRO A 55 -18.43 9.73 -6.99
N THR A 56 -18.51 10.15 -5.73
CA THR A 56 -18.84 11.54 -5.35
C THR A 56 -17.72 12.22 -4.57
N GLY A 57 -16.50 11.68 -4.56
CA GLY A 57 -15.41 12.31 -3.82
C GLY A 57 -14.25 11.40 -3.43
N LEU A 58 -13.49 11.88 -2.45
CA LEU A 58 -12.31 11.21 -1.90
C LEU A 58 -12.55 10.82 -0.45
N HIS A 59 -12.03 9.67 -0.06
CA HIS A 59 -12.08 9.20 1.31
C HIS A 59 -10.67 8.79 1.75
N TYR A 60 -10.11 9.56 2.68
CA TYR A 60 -8.81 9.29 3.30
C TYR A 60 -9.01 8.52 4.59
N VAL A 61 -8.20 7.48 4.78
CA VAL A 61 -8.05 6.76 6.04
C VAL A 61 -6.59 6.89 6.45
N LEU A 62 -6.34 7.67 7.50
CA LEU A 62 -5.01 8.02 7.98
C LEU A 62 -4.80 7.44 9.37
N LEU A 63 -3.65 6.81 9.59
CA LEU A 63 -3.24 6.21 10.85
C LEU A 63 -2.01 6.95 11.41
N GLU A 64 -1.94 7.05 12.73
CA GLU A 64 -0.72 7.45 13.41
C GLU A 64 0.42 6.48 13.07
N ALA A 65 1.64 7.01 12.94
CA ALA A 65 2.82 6.20 12.73
C ALA A 65 3.02 5.23 13.91
N ILE A 66 3.09 3.93 13.59
CA ILE A 66 3.42 2.91 14.58
C ILE A 66 4.92 2.95 14.81
N ARG A 67 5.35 3.44 15.97
CA ARG A 67 6.77 3.46 16.34
C ARG A 67 7.28 2.05 16.51
N HIS A 68 8.32 1.69 15.77
CA HIS A 68 9.03 0.44 16.00
C HIS A 68 10.03 0.63 17.16
N PRO A 69 10.19 -0.38 18.02
CA PRO A 69 11.12 -0.35 19.18
C PRO A 69 12.59 -0.08 18.84
N HIS A 70 12.96 -0.10 17.55
CA HIS A 70 14.31 0.14 17.05
C HIS A 70 14.52 1.55 16.50
N GLU A 71 13.48 2.41 16.47
CA GLU A 71 13.69 3.82 16.12
C GLU A 71 14.34 4.56 17.30
N PRO A 72 15.52 5.20 17.09
CA PRO A 72 16.13 6.00 18.13
C PRO A 72 15.18 7.15 18.48
N ALA A 73 14.80 7.23 19.76
CA ALA A 73 14.02 8.33 20.28
C ALA A 73 14.67 9.65 19.85
N SER A 74 14.01 10.37 18.95
CA SER A 74 14.51 11.62 18.41
C SER A 74 14.67 12.63 19.56
N HIS A 75 15.92 12.94 19.89
CA HIS A 75 16.40 14.09 20.65
C HIS A 75 15.49 14.63 21.77
N THR A 76 15.38 13.91 22.89
CA THR A 76 15.26 14.59 24.20
C THR A 76 16.66 14.90 24.71
N PRO A 77 17.01 16.16 25.03
CA PRO A 77 18.31 16.49 25.59
C PRO A 77 18.46 15.77 26.93
N LYS A 78 19.48 14.90 27.04
CA LYS A 78 19.84 14.23 28.28
C LYS A 78 20.42 15.27 29.24
N THR A 79 19.59 15.85 30.09
CA THR A 79 20.08 16.50 31.31
C THR A 79 20.41 15.39 32.31
N GLY A 80 21.66 15.40 32.80
CA GLY A 80 22.35 14.30 33.44
C GLY A 80 21.57 13.48 34.47
N GLN A 81 21.38 12.20 34.19
CA GLN A 81 21.39 11.17 35.23
C GLN A 81 21.83 9.84 34.61
N LEU A 82 22.96 9.31 35.08
CA LEU A 82 23.47 7.99 34.75
C LEU A 82 22.60 6.94 35.45
N ALA A 83 21.40 6.68 34.91
CA ALA A 83 20.62 5.52 35.26
C ALA A 83 20.79 4.48 34.14
N ARG A 84 21.59 3.43 34.40
CA ARG A 84 21.54 2.19 33.61
C ARG A 84 20.17 1.58 33.81
N THR A 85 19.24 1.87 32.92
CA THR A 85 17.97 1.15 32.86
C THR A 85 18.14 -0.04 31.91
N THR A 86 18.23 -1.23 32.49
CA THR A 86 18.06 -2.53 31.80
C THR A 86 16.60 -2.77 31.40
N ALA A 87 15.83 -1.71 31.16
CA ALA A 87 14.44 -1.83 30.77
C ALA A 87 14.41 -2.14 29.27
N ALA A 88 13.94 -3.33 28.93
CA ALA A 88 13.64 -3.69 27.54
C ALA A 88 12.76 -2.60 26.91
N PRO A 89 12.96 -2.26 25.63
CA PRO A 89 12.11 -1.29 24.94
C PRO A 89 10.65 -1.70 25.12
N HIS A 90 9.85 -0.80 25.71
CA HIS A 90 8.46 -1.08 26.05
C HIS A 90 7.67 -1.14 24.74
N LEU A 91 7.49 -2.35 24.22
CA LEU A 91 6.62 -2.58 23.08
C LEU A 91 5.18 -2.20 23.46
N PRO A 92 4.39 -1.62 22.54
CA PRO A 92 2.95 -1.57 22.72
C PRO A 92 2.44 -2.99 22.94
N ALA A 93 1.46 -3.17 23.83
CA ALA A 93 0.75 -4.43 23.93
C ALA A 93 0.16 -4.79 22.54
N ALA A 94 0.01 -6.09 22.25
CA ALA A 94 -0.46 -6.57 20.94
C ALA A 94 -1.80 -5.95 20.48
N ASN A 95 -2.59 -5.43 21.42
CA ASN A 95 -3.91 -4.84 21.18
C ASN A 95 -3.96 -3.34 21.51
N SER A 96 -2.82 -2.65 21.57
CA SER A 96 -2.81 -1.20 21.77
C SER A 96 -3.52 -0.51 20.60
N PRO A 97 -4.52 0.34 20.85
CA PRO A 97 -5.23 1.03 19.78
C PRO A 97 -4.28 1.99 19.05
N VAL A 98 -4.36 2.00 17.71
CA VAL A 98 -3.68 2.99 16.87
C VAL A 98 -4.67 4.11 16.58
N ARG A 99 -4.26 5.37 16.83
CA ARG A 99 -5.11 6.51 16.50
C ARG A 99 -5.23 6.64 14.98
N GLY A 100 -6.43 6.94 14.51
CA GLY A 100 -6.68 7.16 13.09
C GLY A 100 -7.75 8.23 12.86
N HIS A 101 -7.74 8.82 11.67
CA HIS A 101 -8.73 9.78 11.20
C HIS A 101 -9.26 9.35 9.85
N GLN A 102 -10.56 9.59 9.64
CA GLN A 102 -11.19 9.46 8.34
C GLN A 102 -11.62 10.85 7.86
N LEU A 103 -11.13 11.26 6.69
CA LEU A 103 -11.53 12.50 6.05
C LEU A 103 -12.27 12.17 4.75
N ARG A 104 -13.50 12.65 4.63
CA ARG A 104 -14.31 12.52 3.42
C ARG A 104 -14.43 13.88 2.75
N VAL A 105 -13.91 13.99 1.53
CA VAL A 105 -14.09 15.14 0.65
C VAL A 105 -15.21 14.79 -0.31
N ARG A 106 -16.19 15.68 -0.46
CA ARG A 106 -17.29 15.50 -1.41
C ARG A 106 -17.18 16.50 -2.55
N PHE A 107 -17.35 16.02 -3.76
CA PHE A 107 -17.47 16.85 -4.95
C PHE A 107 -18.94 17.24 -5.13
N VAL A 108 -19.26 18.49 -4.85
CA VAL A 108 -20.61 19.02 -5.00
C VAL A 108 -20.98 18.99 -6.48
N GLY A 109 -22.12 18.36 -6.82
CA GLY A 109 -22.56 18.20 -8.20
C GLY A 109 -21.80 17.13 -9.00
N ALA A 110 -21.14 16.18 -8.33
CA ALA A 110 -20.45 15.09 -9.02
C ALA A 110 -21.37 14.31 -9.96
N ASP A 111 -20.94 14.18 -11.22
CA ASP A 111 -21.57 13.29 -12.18
C ASP A 111 -21.04 11.87 -12.00
N VAL A 112 -21.89 10.99 -11.46
CA VAL A 112 -21.58 9.58 -11.23
C VAL A 112 -21.72 8.71 -12.48
N SER A 113 -22.24 9.27 -13.57
CA SER A 113 -22.44 8.56 -14.84
C SER A 113 -21.23 8.64 -15.76
N THR A 114 -20.37 9.65 -15.59
CA THR A 114 -19.13 9.79 -16.36
C THR A 114 -18.15 8.66 -16.01
N PRO A 115 -17.69 7.85 -16.99
CA PRO A 115 -16.72 6.79 -16.73
C PRO A 115 -15.34 7.38 -16.39
N LEU A 116 -14.68 6.78 -15.40
CA LEU A 116 -13.29 7.09 -15.08
C LEU A 116 -12.37 6.43 -16.10
N VAL A 117 -11.53 7.22 -16.75
CA VAL A 117 -10.55 6.74 -17.73
C VAL A 117 -9.15 6.89 -17.14
N PRO A 118 -8.41 5.79 -16.92
CA PRO A 118 -7.03 5.88 -16.47
C PRO A 118 -6.10 6.31 -17.60
N THR A 119 -5.04 7.06 -17.27
CA THR A 119 -4.14 7.65 -18.28
C THR A 119 -2.86 6.84 -18.47
N GLU A 120 -2.10 6.59 -17.39
CA GLU A 120 -0.78 5.96 -17.48
C GLU A 120 -0.78 4.64 -16.73
N THR A 121 -0.50 3.51 -17.39
CA THR A 121 -0.33 2.21 -16.72
C THR A 121 1.10 2.09 -16.22
N THR A 122 1.29 1.68 -14.97
CA THR A 122 2.61 1.70 -14.33
C THR A 122 3.43 0.43 -14.59
N GLY A 123 2.77 -0.66 -14.99
CA GLY A 123 3.38 -1.95 -15.30
C GLY A 123 3.44 -2.91 -14.11
N GLU A 124 3.34 -2.39 -12.87
CA GLU A 124 3.13 -3.20 -11.69
C GLU A 124 1.76 -3.91 -11.72
N VAL A 125 1.72 -5.05 -11.06
CA VAL A 125 0.53 -5.90 -11.01
C VAL A 125 0.34 -6.40 -9.58
N TYR A 126 -0.89 -6.32 -9.09
CA TYR A 126 -1.24 -6.64 -7.71
C TYR A 126 -2.15 -7.87 -7.64
N ASN A 127 -1.98 -8.65 -6.57
CA ASN A 127 -2.85 -9.77 -6.24
C ASN A 127 -3.35 -9.59 -4.81
N TYR A 128 -4.64 -9.78 -4.60
CA TYR A 128 -5.31 -9.62 -3.31
C TYR A 128 -6.02 -10.93 -2.97
N LEU A 129 -5.47 -11.65 -2.00
CA LEU A 129 -5.92 -12.99 -1.61
C LEU A 129 -6.68 -12.91 -0.29
N GLN A 130 -7.91 -12.39 -0.35
CA GLN A 130 -8.75 -12.21 0.84
C GLN A 130 -9.49 -13.49 1.20
N GLY A 131 -9.27 -13.99 2.42
CA GLY A 131 -9.89 -15.22 2.90
C GLY A 131 -9.40 -16.48 2.19
N ASN A 132 -10.08 -17.59 2.43
CA ASN A 132 -9.74 -18.91 1.90
C ASN A 132 -10.49 -19.29 0.62
N ASP A 133 -11.40 -18.45 0.14
CA ASP A 133 -12.16 -18.69 -1.08
C ASP A 133 -11.51 -17.96 -2.28
N PRO A 134 -10.94 -18.70 -3.26
CA PRO A 134 -10.32 -18.09 -4.43
C PRO A 134 -11.27 -17.27 -5.30
N ALA A 135 -12.59 -17.44 -5.18
CA ALA A 135 -13.57 -16.62 -5.87
C ALA A 135 -13.55 -15.15 -5.41
N HIS A 136 -13.06 -14.89 -4.18
CA HIS A 136 -12.89 -13.54 -3.64
C HIS A 136 -11.50 -12.95 -3.91
N TRP A 137 -10.64 -13.66 -4.63
CA TRP A 137 -9.30 -13.17 -4.93
C TRP A 137 -9.30 -12.31 -6.19
N ALA A 138 -8.83 -11.08 -6.07
CA ALA A 138 -8.52 -10.26 -7.22
C ALA A 138 -7.08 -10.55 -7.67
N LYS A 139 -6.92 -10.93 -8.94
CA LYS A 139 -5.63 -11.33 -9.50
C LYS A 139 -5.28 -10.46 -10.70
N SER A 140 -3.99 -10.27 -10.91
CA SER A 140 -3.46 -9.52 -12.04
C SER A 140 -4.04 -8.10 -12.16
N VAL A 141 -4.24 -7.42 -11.04
CA VAL A 141 -4.85 -6.09 -10.99
C VAL A 141 -3.81 -5.06 -11.42
N PRO A 142 -4.05 -4.26 -12.49
CA PRO A 142 -3.10 -3.25 -12.93
C PRO A 142 -3.10 -2.05 -11.99
N SER A 143 -2.10 -1.20 -12.11
CA SER A 143 -2.03 0.11 -11.44
C SER A 143 -1.80 1.25 -12.43
N TYR A 144 -2.24 2.43 -12.04
CA TYR A 144 -2.23 3.62 -12.89
C TYR A 144 -1.65 4.86 -12.20
N ARG A 145 -1.17 5.82 -13.02
CA ARG A 145 -0.67 7.15 -12.64
C ARG A 145 -1.33 8.23 -13.52
N GLN A 146 -1.12 9.49 -13.11
CA GLN A 146 -1.38 10.69 -13.89
C GLN A 146 -0.07 11.29 -14.38
#